data_AF-L9LQK8-F1
#
_entry.id   AF-L9LQK8-F1
#
_cell.length_a   1.000
_cell.length_b   1.000
_cell.length_c   1.000
_cell.angle_alpha   90.00
_cell.angle_beta   90.00
_cell.angle_gamma   90.00
#
_symmetry.space_group_name_H-M   'P 1'
#
loop_
_entity.id
_entity.type
_entity.pdbx_description
1 polymer ?
#
loop_
_entity_poly.entity_id
_entity_poly.type
_entity_poly.pdbx_seq_one_letter_code
_entity_poly.pdbx_strand_id
1 'polypeptide(L)' 'MSDSITVSRPIEIKDNSVERVALELMEKIAYAESKTGDENYRKPNPREYYLKLYNQCHRVASWSGVDVKDIL' A
#
# COMPACT_ATOMS: atom_id res chain seq x y z
N MET A 1 -25.52 -16.83 15.91
CA MET A 1 -25.89 -15.74 14.99
C MET A 1 -24.76 -15.66 13.97
N SER A 2 -25.05 -15.97 12.71
CA SER A 2 -24.06 -16.04 11.65
C SER A 2 -24.34 -14.88 10.70
N ASP A 3 -23.54 -13.82 10.77
CA ASP A 3 -23.70 -12.67 9.90
C ASP A 3 -23.34 -13.07 8.47
N SER A 4 -24.33 -13.08 7.58
CA SER A 4 -24.13 -13.30 6.15
C SER A 4 -23.99 -11.95 5.45
N ILE A 5 -22.78 -11.67 4.95
CA ILE A 5 -22.53 -10.49 4.14
C ILE A 5 -22.98 -10.81 2.71
N THR A 6 -24.12 -10.24 2.31
CA THR A 6 -24.61 -10.33 0.93
C THR A 6 -24.02 -9.20 0.10
N VAL A 7 -23.05 -9.51 -0.74
CA VAL A 7 -22.45 -8.56 -1.69
C VAL A 7 -23.39 -8.46 -2.90
N SER A 8 -24.13 -7.36 -2.98
CA SER A 8 -25.24 -7.14 -3.92
C SER A 8 -24.82 -6.62 -5.30
N ARG A 9 -23.52 -6.42 -5.54
CA ARG A 9 -22.97 -5.93 -6.82
C ARG A 9 -21.81 -6.82 -7.28
N PRO A 10 -21.54 -6.93 -8.60
CA PRO A 10 -20.35 -7.60 -9.10
C PRO A 10 -19.11 -7.01 -8.43
N ILE A 11 -18.19 -7.86 -7.97
CA ILE A 11 -16.91 -7.42 -7.44
C ILE A 11 -16.09 -6.91 -8.63
N GLU A 12 -16.02 -5.59 -8.79
CA GLU A 12 -15.14 -4.96 -9.78
C GLU A 12 -13.72 -4.89 -9.20
N ILE A 13 -12.82 -5.75 -9.69
CA ILE A 13 -11.39 -5.65 -9.40
C ILE A 13 -10.85 -4.51 -10.27
N LYS A 14 -10.61 -3.34 -9.66
CA LYS A 14 -9.96 -2.21 -10.34
C LYS A 14 -8.45 -2.41 -10.29
N ASP A 15 -7.83 -2.61 -11.44
CA ASP A 15 -6.38 -2.81 -11.53
C ASP A 15 -5.56 -1.57 -11.14
N ASN A 16 -6.16 -0.38 -11.23
CA ASN A 16 -5.55 0.91 -10.86
C ASN A 16 -6.14 1.49 -9.56
N SER A 17 -6.64 0.65 -8.65
CA SER A 17 -7.13 1.13 -7.37
C SER A 17 -5.99 1.72 -6.53
N VAL A 18 -6.33 2.67 -5.65
CA VAL A 18 -5.36 3.29 -4.72
C VAL A 18 -4.69 2.22 -3.85
N GLU A 19 -5.46 1.21 -3.44
CA GLU A 19 -4.98 0.10 -2.62
C GLU A 19 -3.94 -0.74 -3.38
N ARG A 20 -4.15 -0.98 -4.68
CA ARG A 20 -3.19 -1.71 -5.50
C ARG A 20 -1.88 -0.96 -5.66
N VAL A 21 -1.96 0.34 -5.98
CA VAL A 21 -0.77 1.21 -6.10
C VAL A 21 -0.03 1.31 -4.76
N ALA A 22 -0.75 1.43 -3.65
CA ALA A 22 -0.17 1.48 -2.32
C ALA A 22 0.56 0.16 -1.95
N LEU A 23 -0.04 -0.98 -2.29
CA LEU A 23 0.56 -2.29 -2.07
C LEU A 23 1.85 -2.47 -2.88
N GLU A 24 1.82 -2.17 -4.17
CA GLU A 24 2.99 -2.29 -5.06
C GLU A 24 4.12 -1.34 -4.63
N LEU A 25 3.78 -0.13 -4.17
CA LEU A 25 4.76 0.80 -3.62
C LEU A 25 5.42 0.25 -2.36
N MET A 26 4.63 -0.32 -1.43
CA MET A 26 5.13 -0.95 -0.21
C MET A 26 6.08 -2.10 -0.53
N GLU A 27 5.74 -2.98 -1.48
CA GLU A 27 6.60 -4.10 -1.89
C GLU A 27 7.93 -3.62 -2.47
N LYS A 28 7.92 -2.57 -3.29
CA LYS A 28 9.14 -1.98 -3.85
C LYS A 28 10.05 -1.39 -2.77
N ILE A 29 9.47 -0.70 -1.78
CA ILE A 29 10.23 -0.15 -0.65
C ILE A 29 10.83 -1.30 0.17
N ALA A 30 10.03 -2.29 0.54
CA ALA A 30 10.50 -3.44 1.31
C ALA A 30 11.62 -4.20 0.58
N TYR A 31 11.48 -4.39 -0.74
CA TYR A 31 12.52 -4.98 -1.56
C TYR A 31 13.81 -4.16 -1.55
N ALA A 32 13.71 -2.83 -1.76
CA ALA A 32 14.87 -1.96 -1.74
C ALA A 32 15.60 -2.01 -0.40
N GLU A 33 14.88 -1.90 0.72
CA GLU A 33 15.44 -2.01 2.07
C GLU A 33 16.12 -3.36 2.32
N SER A 34 15.56 -4.45 1.80
CA SER A 34 16.16 -5.79 1.92
C SER A 34 17.51 -5.90 1.21
N LYS A 35 17.72 -5.10 0.16
CA LYS A 35 18.94 -5.10 -0.66
C LYS A 35 20.04 -4.22 -0.08
N THR A 36 19.70 -3.18 0.66
CA THR A 36 20.67 -2.25 1.25
C THR A 36 21.48 -2.86 2.39
N GLY A 37 21.08 -4.04 2.91
CA GLY A 37 21.88 -4.81 3.88
C GLY A 37 22.00 -4.18 5.26
N ASP A 38 21.20 -3.15 5.56
CA ASP A 38 21.22 -2.48 6.86
C ASP A 38 20.73 -3.46 7.94
N GLU A 39 21.51 -3.61 9.00
CA GLU A 39 21.21 -4.49 10.15
C GLU A 39 19.89 -4.09 10.84
N ASN A 40 19.44 -2.85 10.61
CA ASN A 40 18.12 -2.31 10.95
C ASN A 40 16.94 -2.92 10.15
N TYR A 41 17.20 -3.82 9.20
CA TYR A 41 16.17 -4.54 8.44
C TYR A 41 15.42 -5.57 9.31
N ARG A 42 16.04 -6.05 10.40
CA ARG A 42 15.36 -6.84 11.42
C ARG A 42 14.47 -5.94 12.26
N LYS A 43 13.35 -5.49 11.67
CA LYS A 43 12.33 -4.71 12.37
C LYS A 43 11.85 -5.54 13.57
N PRO A 44 11.96 -5.02 14.81
CA PRO A 44 11.59 -5.78 16.01
C PRO A 44 10.10 -6.18 16.04
N ASN A 45 9.25 -5.43 15.33
CA ASN A 45 7.86 -5.77 15.09
C ASN A 45 7.52 -5.63 13.60
N PRO A 46 7.73 -6.68 12.78
CA PRO A 46 7.56 -6.61 11.34
C PRO A 46 6.10 -6.35 10.93
N ARG A 47 5.14 -6.90 11.68
CA ARG A 47 3.71 -6.69 11.40
C ARG A 47 3.31 -5.23 11.52
N GLU A 48 3.69 -4.59 12.62
CA GLU A 48 3.39 -3.17 12.85
C GLU A 48 4.11 -2.27 11.84
N TYR A 49 5.35 -2.63 11.50
CA TYR A 49 6.12 -1.94 10.47
C TYR A 49 5.38 -1.90 9.12
N TYR A 50 5.01 -3.07 8.59
CA TYR A 50 4.34 -3.13 7.29
C TYR A 50 2.94 -2.49 7.31
N LEU A 51 2.21 -2.55 8.42
CA LEU A 51 0.93 -1.83 8.55
C LEU A 51 1.12 -0.30 8.50
N LYS A 52 2.15 0.23 9.16
CA LYS A 52 2.49 1.66 9.09
C LYS A 52 2.95 2.05 7.69
N LEU A 53 3.80 1.22 7.07
CA LEU A 53 4.31 1.46 5.73
C LEU A 53 3.18 1.47 4.68
N TYR A 54 2.25 0.50 4.75
CA TYR A 54 1.07 0.50 3.89
C TYR A 54 0.25 1.77 4.06
N ASN A 55 -0.02 2.22 5.30
CA ASN A 55 -0.74 3.47 5.54
C ASN A 55 -0.03 4.70 4.95
N GLN A 56 1.31 4.73 4.98
CA GLN A 56 2.08 5.79 4.34
C GLN A 56 1.94 5.72 2.82
N CYS A 57 2.10 4.54 2.22
CA CYS A 57 1.95 4.33 0.79
C CYS A 57 0.54 4.67 0.31
N HIS A 58 -0.49 4.31 1.07
CA HIS A 58 -1.88 4.61 0.78
C HIS A 58 -2.13 6.12 0.77
N ARG A 59 -1.59 6.88 1.74
CA ARG A 59 -1.71 8.34 1.75
C ARG A 59 -1.10 8.96 0.50
N VAL A 60 0.08 8.50 0.10
CA VAL A 60 0.76 8.96 -1.12
C VAL A 60 -0.05 8.62 -2.37
N ALA A 61 -0.50 7.37 -2.50
CA ALA A 61 -1.29 6.91 -3.65
C ALA A 61 -2.66 7.60 -3.74
N SER A 62 -3.24 8.00 -2.60
CA SER A 62 -4.50 8.75 -2.55
C SER A 62 -4.34 10.26 -2.77
N TRP A 63 -3.11 10.77 -2.79
CA TRP A 63 -2.88 12.20 -2.89
C TRP A 63 -3.20 12.69 -4.32
N SER A 64 -4.24 13.51 -4.42
CA SER A 64 -4.73 14.15 -5.66
C SER A 64 -4.31 15.61 -5.84
N GLY A 65 -3.36 16.10 -5.04
CA GLY A 65 -3.10 17.53 -4.88
C GLY A 65 -2.08 18.11 -5.84
N VAL A 66 -1.48 17.28 -6.70
CA VAL A 66 -0.68 17.73 -7.84
C VAL A 66 -0.99 16.83 -9.02
N ASP A 67 -1.59 17.38 -10.08
CA ASP A 67 -1.66 16.67 -11.35
C ASP A 67 -0.25 16.70 -11.94
N VAL A 68 0.26 15.56 -12.41
CA VAL A 68 1.61 15.49 -13.02
C VAL A 68 1.70 16.44 -14.24
N LYS A 69 0.56 16.76 -14.84
CA LYS A 69 0.41 17.79 -15.88
C LYS A 69 0.74 19.21 -15.41
N ASP A 70 0.60 19.50 -14.12
CA ASP A 70 0.92 20.81 -13.54
C ASP A 70 2.42 20.96 -13.27
N ILE A 71 3.21 19.88 -13.40
CA ILE A 71 4.66 19.87 -13.19
C ILE A 71 5.44 19.79 -14.53
N LEU A 72 4.83 19.31 -15.62
CA LEU A 72 5.49 19.03 -16.91
C LEU A 72 5.22 20.09 -17.99
#